data_AF-A0AAW0DU62-F1
#
_entry.id   AF-A0AAW0DU62-F1
#
_cell.length_a   1.000
_cell.length_b   1.000
_cell.length_c   1.000
_cell.angle_alpha   90.00
_cell.angle_beta   90.00
_cell.angle_gamma   90.00
#
_symmetry.space_group_name_H-M   'P 1'
#
loop_
_entity.id
_entity.type
_entity.pdbx_description
1 polymer ?
#
loop_
_entity_poly.entity_id
_entity_poly.type
_entity_poly.pdbx_seq_one_letter_code
_entity_poly.pdbx_strand_id
1 'polypeptide(L)'
;MTIPFNGTGITLYVAQDTGDIYNTSISLDGGPPSNHFAYNDIKPQTEAYNATLYDIQNLTWTTHTVHVEIAPDGKRLLFDYAAVTGDPPLGHNSANKAAAFSISTSLSIVASTLSLLAAFQTLS
;
A
#
# COMPACT_ATOMS: atom_id res chain seq x y z
N MET A 1 -18.23 -2.33 3.26
CA MET A 1 -17.18 -1.50 2.62
C MET A 1 -16.19 -2.43 1.95
N THR A 2 -15.65 -2.06 0.79
CA THR A 2 -14.70 -2.87 0.02
C THR A 2 -13.42 -2.09 -0.21
N ILE A 3 -12.26 -2.67 0.13
CA ILE A 3 -10.95 -2.03 0.02
C ILE A 3 -10.04 -2.90 -0.86
N PRO A 4 -9.77 -2.50 -2.12
CA PRO A 4 -8.78 -3.16 -2.95
C PRO A 4 -7.36 -2.74 -2.55
N PHE A 5 -6.40 -3.67 -2.58
CA PHE A 5 -4.99 -3.37 -2.37
C PHE A 5 -4.07 -4.30 -3.17
N ASN A 6 -2.86 -3.83 -3.48
CA ASN A 6 -1.78 -4.64 -4.06
C ASN A 6 -0.65 -4.74 -3.04
N GLY A 7 -0.34 -5.94 -2.57
CA GLY A 7 0.63 -6.09 -1.49
C GLY A 7 0.80 -7.54 -1.05
N THR A 8 1.69 -7.73 -0.07
CA THR A 8 1.85 -8.96 0.71
C THR A 8 1.18 -8.88 2.08
N GLY A 9 0.47 -7.78 2.38
CA GLY A 9 -0.20 -7.59 3.66
C GLY A 9 -0.90 -6.25 3.75
N ILE A 10 -1.87 -6.16 4.66
CA ILE A 10 -2.63 -4.95 4.94
C ILE A 10 -2.99 -4.89 6.43
N THR A 11 -2.86 -3.70 7.00
CA THR A 11 -3.35 -3.36 8.34
C THR A 11 -4.37 -2.23 8.22
N LEU A 12 -5.57 -2.42 8.77
CA LEU A 12 -6.64 -1.43 8.78
C LEU A 12 -6.68 -0.71 10.13
N TYR A 13 -6.67 0.62 10.07
CA TYR A 13 -6.77 1.49 11.24
C TYR A 13 -8.11 2.23 11.23
N VAL A 14 -8.69 2.34 12.41
CA VAL A 14 -9.99 2.98 12.61
C VAL A 14 -9.95 3.96 13.78
N ALA A 15 -10.85 4.93 13.72
CA ALA A 15 -11.27 5.72 14.86
C ALA A 15 -12.58 5.15 15.42
N GLN A 16 -12.64 5.07 16.75
CA GLN A 16 -13.79 4.50 17.47
C GLN A 16 -14.15 5.34 18.71
N ASP A 17 -15.45 5.39 19.02
CA ASP A 17 -15.93 6.03 20.24
C ASP A 17 -15.61 5.15 21.44
N THR A 18 -15.17 5.78 22.53
CA THR A 18 -14.84 5.08 23.78
C THR A 18 -16.10 4.52 24.44
N GLY A 19 -16.03 3.27 24.89
CA GLY A 19 -17.12 2.59 25.60
C GLY A 19 -18.10 1.80 24.73
N ASP A 20 -17.92 1.83 23.41
CA ASP A 20 -18.68 1.02 22.47
C ASP A 20 -17.88 -0.21 22.02
N ILE A 21 -18.55 -1.37 21.99
CA ILE A 21 -18.08 -2.55 21.27
C ILE A 21 -18.65 -2.49 19.86
N TYR A 22 -17.79 -2.58 18.85
CA TYR A 22 -18.17 -2.67 17.44
C TYR A 22 -17.98 -4.10 16.96
N ASN A 23 -19.05 -4.72 16.47
CA ASN A 23 -18.97 -6.03 15.85
C ASN A 23 -18.77 -5.87 14.35
N THR A 24 -17.60 -6.29 13.87
CA THR A 24 -17.24 -6.23 12.45
C THR A 24 -16.93 -7.61 11.91
N SER A 25 -17.43 -7.89 10.71
CA SER A 25 -17.14 -9.10 9.96
C SER A 25 -16.23 -8.72 8.79
N ILE A 26 -15.05 -9.33 8.72
CA ILE A 26 -14.02 -9.00 7.74
C ILE A 26 -13.62 -10.25 6.96
N SER A 27 -13.66 -10.18 5.63
CA SER A 27 -13.17 -11.24 4.73
C SER A 27 -12.13 -10.73 3.74
N LEU A 28 -11.21 -11.61 3.36
CA LEU A 28 -10.19 -11.38 2.33
C LEU A 28 -10.55 -12.22 1.10
N ASP A 29 -10.55 -11.61 -0.09
CA ASP A 29 -10.71 -12.27 -1.39
C ASP A 29 -11.95 -13.18 -1.50
N GLY A 30 -13.04 -12.80 -0.81
CA GLY A 30 -14.28 -13.59 -0.77
C GLY A 30 -14.20 -14.86 0.09
N GLY A 31 -13.13 -15.03 0.87
CA GLY A 31 -12.96 -16.10 1.84
C GLY A 31 -13.94 -16.00 3.03
N PRO A 32 -13.87 -16.97 3.97
CA PRO A 32 -14.73 -16.97 5.14
C PRO A 32 -14.50 -15.72 6.00
N PRO A 33 -15.56 -15.10 6.52
CA PRO A 33 -15.42 -13.92 7.37
C PRO A 33 -14.81 -14.26 8.72
N SER A 34 -14.05 -13.31 9.25
CA SER A 34 -13.52 -13.29 10.61
C SER A 34 -14.23 -12.19 11.39
N ASN A 35 -14.71 -12.52 12.60
CA ASN A 35 -15.35 -11.53 13.47
C ASN A 35 -14.29 -10.81 14.30
N HIS A 36 -14.30 -9.48 14.24
CA HIS A 36 -13.42 -8.61 15.01
C HIS A 36 -14.26 -7.71 15.90
N PHE A 37 -13.85 -7.65 17.17
CA PHE A 37 -14.45 -6.77 18.16
C PHE A 37 -13.46 -5.63 18.42
N ALA A 38 -13.82 -4.43 18.00
CA ALA A 38 -13.09 -3.24 18.39
C ALA A 38 -13.66 -2.79 19.74
N TYR A 39 -12.83 -2.82 20.79
CA TYR A 39 -13.17 -2.35 22.13
C TYR A 39 -12.06 -1.43 22.62
N ASN A 40 -12.44 -0.27 23.15
CA ASN A 40 -11.54 0.59 23.89
C ASN A 40 -12.06 0.81 25.31
N ASP A 41 -11.33 0.29 26.30
CA ASP A 41 -11.66 0.39 27.72
C ASP A 41 -11.31 1.76 28.34
N ILE A 42 -10.72 2.66 27.56
CA ILE A 42 -10.23 3.94 28.07
C ILE A 42 -11.42 4.91 28.20
N LYS A 43 -11.80 5.26 29.44
CA LYS A 43 -12.66 6.43 29.76
C LYS A 43 -11.84 7.58 30.36
N PRO A 44 -12.20 8.86 30.11
CA PRO A 44 -13.42 9.34 29.43
C PRO A 44 -13.18 10.24 28.19
N GLN A 45 -14.10 10.12 27.21
CA GLN A 45 -14.55 11.16 26.27
C GLN A 45 -13.60 11.59 25.14
N THR A 46 -12.68 10.73 24.71
CA THR A 46 -11.85 11.02 23.53
C THR A 46 -11.95 9.89 22.53
N GLU A 47 -12.33 10.20 21.28
CA GLU A 47 -12.19 9.30 20.14
C GLU A 47 -10.79 8.67 20.17
N ALA A 48 -10.71 7.35 20.08
CA ALA A 48 -9.43 6.67 19.96
C ALA A 48 -9.10 6.48 18.49
N TYR A 49 -8.05 7.16 18.06
CA TYR A 49 -7.49 7.05 16.72
C TYR A 49 -6.45 5.93 16.64
N ASN A 50 -6.15 5.48 15.43
CA ASN A 50 -5.13 4.45 15.15
C ASN A 50 -5.39 3.09 15.84
N ALA A 51 -6.65 2.74 16.12
CA ALA A 51 -6.96 1.40 16.61
C ALA A 51 -6.85 0.40 15.45
N THR A 52 -6.07 -0.67 15.63
CA THR A 52 -5.97 -1.74 14.63
C THR A 52 -7.25 -2.55 14.61
N LEU A 53 -7.97 -2.51 13.50
CA LEU A 53 -9.17 -3.31 13.28
C LEU A 53 -8.84 -4.69 12.70
N TYR A 54 -7.89 -4.73 11.77
CA TYR A 54 -7.56 -5.92 11.01
C TYR A 54 -6.09 -5.88 10.62
N ASP A 55 -5.40 -7.00 10.73
CA ASP A 55 -4.00 -7.13 10.35
C ASP A 55 -3.78 -8.51 9.71
N ILE A 56 -3.35 -8.51 8.44
CA ILE A 56 -2.97 -9.71 7.72
C ILE A 56 -1.66 -9.50 6.97
N GLN A 57 -0.74 -10.44 7.15
CA GLN A 57 0.62 -10.38 6.63
C GLN A 57 0.96 -11.67 5.89
N ASN A 58 2.05 -11.66 5.11
CA ASN A 58 2.58 -12.81 4.38
C ASN A 58 1.64 -13.38 3.29
N LEU A 59 0.86 -12.51 2.65
CA LEU A 59 0.12 -12.83 1.43
C LEU A 59 1.08 -12.88 0.22
N THR A 60 0.68 -13.64 -0.80
CA THR A 60 1.35 -13.58 -2.11
C THR A 60 1.18 -12.19 -2.71
N TRP A 61 2.23 -11.62 -3.31
CA TRP A 61 2.08 -10.34 -4.01
C TRP A 61 1.09 -10.47 -5.18
N THR A 62 -0.12 -9.93 -5.00
CA THR A 62 -1.16 -9.84 -6.02
C THR A 62 -2.15 -8.72 -5.65
N THR A 63 -3.16 -8.52 -6.48
CA THR A 63 -4.35 -7.75 -6.11
C THR A 63 -5.23 -8.57 -5.17
N HIS A 64 -5.55 -7.97 -4.04
CA HIS A 64 -6.42 -8.49 -3.00
C HIS A 64 -7.59 -7.53 -2.77
N THR A 65 -8.65 -8.04 -2.13
CA THR A 65 -9.82 -7.25 -1.74
C THR A 65 -10.23 -7.60 -0.32
N VAL A 66 -10.26 -6.60 0.56
CA VAL A 66 -10.87 -6.73 1.89
C VAL A 66 -12.32 -6.29 1.83
N HIS A 67 -13.23 -7.11 2.36
CA HIS A 67 -14.62 -6.76 2.59
C HIS A 67 -14.86 -6.59 4.09
N VAL A 68 -15.43 -5.45 4.48
CA VAL A 68 -15.75 -5.11 5.88
C VAL A 68 -17.24 -4.88 6.00
N GLU A 69 -17.89 -5.65 6.85
CA GLU A 69 -19.29 -5.49 7.24
C GLU A 69 -19.37 -5.07 8.70
N ILE A 70 -20.15 -4.04 8.98
CA ILE A 70 -20.41 -3.58 10.34
C ILE A 70 -21.81 -4.06 10.71
N ALA A 71 -21.97 -4.62 11.90
CA ALA A 71 -23.28 -5.03 12.38
C ALA A 71 -24.25 -3.82 12.43
N PRO A 72 -25.55 -4.01 12.14
CA PRO A 72 -26.54 -2.93 12.13
C PRO A 72 -27.00 -2.56 13.55
N ASP A 73 -26.07 -2.31 14.47
CA ASP A 73 -26.37 -1.97 15.87
C ASP A 73 -26.47 -0.46 16.13
N GLY A 74 -26.39 0.36 15.07
CA GLY A 74 -26.49 1.81 15.13
C GLY A 74 -25.19 2.52 15.51
N LYS A 75 -24.11 1.77 15.75
CA LYS A 75 -22.79 2.33 16.07
C LYS A 75 -22.01 2.65 14.80
N ARG A 76 -21.10 3.62 14.89
CA ARG A 76 -20.30 4.09 13.74
C ARG A 76 -18.83 3.80 14.01
N LEU A 77 -18.26 2.90 13.21
CA LEU A 77 -16.82 2.75 13.11
C LEU A 77 -16.33 3.68 12.01
N LEU A 78 -15.38 4.56 12.32
CA LEU A 78 -14.82 5.49 11.35
C LEU A 78 -13.52 4.90 10.80
N PHE A 79 -13.50 4.62 9.51
CA PHE A 79 -12.27 4.20 8.85
C PHE A 79 -11.29 5.38 8.79
N ASP A 80 -10.05 5.15 9.23
CA ASP A 80 -9.00 6.18 9.26
C ASP A 80 -8.07 5.99 8.06
N TYR A 81 -7.20 4.97 8.11
CA TYR A 81 -6.29 4.63 7.02
C TYR A 81 -5.97 3.13 6.97
N ALA A 82 -5.37 2.70 5.85
CA ALA A 82 -4.77 1.37 5.72
C ALA A 82 -3.28 1.50 5.45
N ALA A 83 -2.48 0.66 6.10
CA ALA A 83 -1.08 0.45 5.77
C ALA A 83 -0.94 -0.84 4.96
N VAL A 84 -0.35 -0.74 3.76
CA VAL A 84 -0.14 -1.90 2.86
C VAL A 84 1.35 -2.21 2.83
N THR A 85 1.70 -3.47 2.95
CA THR A 85 3.10 -3.95 2.94
C THR A 85 3.41 -4.72 1.67
N GLY A 86 4.69 -4.70 1.26
CA GLY A 86 5.25 -5.54 0.20
C GLY A 86 5.93 -4.73 -0.89
N ASP A 87 6.80 -5.41 -1.66
CA ASP A 87 7.41 -4.87 -2.87
C ASP A 87 6.92 -5.62 -4.11
N PRO A 88 6.72 -4.93 -5.24
CA PRO A 88 6.44 -5.61 -6.51
C PRO A 88 7.56 -6.60 -6.84
N PRO A 89 7.24 -7.82 -7.32
CA PRO A 89 8.26 -8.73 -7.79
C PRO A 89 9.03 -8.02 -8.90
N LEU A 90 10.36 -7.92 -8.74
CA LEU A 90 11.24 -7.43 -9.79
C LEU A 90 11.03 -8.35 -10.99
N GLY A 91 10.37 -7.82 -12.02
CA GLY A 91 10.06 -8.57 -13.23
C GLY A 91 11.34 -9.23 -13.73
N HIS A 92 11.32 -10.55 -13.87
CA HIS A 92 12.37 -11.23 -14.61
C HIS A 92 12.24 -10.74 -16.05
N ASN A 93 13.00 -9.71 -16.40
CA ASN A 93 13.35 -9.44 -17.78
C ASN A 93 14.15 -10.67 -18.24
N SER A 94 13.43 -11.72 -18.65
CA SER A 94 13.97 -12.77 -19.50
C SER A 94 14.26 -12.10 -20.84
N ALA A 95 15.36 -11.34 -20.88
CA ALA A 95 15.94 -10.88 -22.11
C ALA A 95 16.27 -12.16 -22.88
N ASN A 96 15.47 -12.44 -23.92
CA ASN A 96 15.83 -13.36 -24.96
C ASN A 96 17.25 -12.99 -25.40
N LYS A 97 18.23 -13.76 -24.93
CA LYS A 97 19.62 -13.65 -25.32
C LYS A 97 19.70 -14.20 -26.74
N ALA A 98 19.23 -13.42 -27.71
CA ALA A 98 19.49 -13.67 -29.11
C ALA A 98 21.00 -13.60 -29.30
N ALA A 99 21.59 -14.74 -29.65
CA ALA A 99 23.00 -14.87 -29.94
C ALA A 99 23.38 -13.95 -31.12
N ALA A 100 24.07 -12.85 -30.82
CA ALA A 100 24.81 -12.10 -31.83
C ALA A 100 26.26 -12.58 -31.80
N PHE A 101 26.55 -13.55 -32.68
CA PHE A 101 27.90 -13.92 -33.05
C PHE A 101 28.33 -12.98 -34.19
N SER A 102 29.25 -12.04 -33.94
CA SER A 102 30.43 -11.79 -34.78
C SER A 102 31.28 -10.56 -34.37
N ILE A 103 32.51 -10.86 -33.94
CA ILE A 103 33.84 -10.36 -34.36
C ILE A 103 34.07 -8.84 -34.68
N SER A 104 35.07 -8.30 -33.96
CA SER A 104 36.10 -7.29 -34.33
C SER A 104 35.89 -5.77 -34.14
N THR A 105 36.75 -5.26 -33.23
CA THR A 105 37.59 -4.05 -33.31
C THR A 105 36.95 -2.67 -33.48
N SER A 106 36.93 -1.86 -32.41
CA SER A 106 37.86 -0.72 -32.20
C SER A 106 37.37 0.22 -31.08
N LEU A 107 38.32 0.80 -30.35
CA LEU A 107 38.12 1.79 -29.30
C LEU A 107 37.44 3.06 -29.85
N SER A 108 36.51 3.67 -29.09
CA SER A 108 36.37 5.13 -28.98
C SER A 108 35.47 5.56 -27.82
N ILE A 109 36.15 6.01 -26.75
CA ILE A 109 35.99 7.25 -25.98
C ILE A 109 34.60 7.93 -25.94
N VAL A 110 34.20 8.19 -24.69
CA VAL A 110 33.06 8.98 -24.18
C VAL A 110 32.99 10.40 -24.74
N ALA A 111 31.79 10.86 -25.09
CA ALA A 111 31.37 12.25 -24.86
C ALA A 111 29.85 12.41 -25.03
N SER A 112 29.17 12.99 -24.05
CA SER A 112 27.93 13.74 -24.25
C SER A 112 27.75 14.78 -23.14
N THR A 113 27.75 16.02 -23.58
CA THR A 113 27.81 17.33 -22.92
C THR A 113 26.57 17.72 -22.11
N LEU A 114 26.74 18.56 -21.09
CA LEU A 114 25.71 19.51 -20.67
C LEU A 114 26.35 20.89 -20.41
N SER A 115 26.16 21.81 -21.35
CA SER A 115 26.54 23.23 -21.22
C SER A 115 25.30 24.01 -20.81
N LEU A 116 25.31 24.63 -19.62
CA LEU A 116 24.25 25.57 -19.23
C LEU A 116 24.66 27.00 -19.60
N LEU A 117 23.78 27.66 -20.35
CA LEU A 117 23.87 29.01 -20.88
C LEU A 117 23.66 30.05 -19.76
N ALA A 118 24.48 31.09 -19.70
CA ALA A 118 24.15 32.33 -19.02
C ALA A 118 24.52 33.51 -19.93
N ALA A 119 23.49 34.17 -20.46
CA ALA A 119 23.58 35.45 -21.15
C ALA A 119 23.49 36.59 -20.13
N PHE A 120 24.26 37.66 -20.28
CA PHE A 120 23.78 39.00 -19.98
C PHE A 120 24.52 40.05 -20.83
N GLN A 121 23.73 40.97 -21.36
CA GLN A 121 24.01 41.89 -22.46
C GLN A 121 24.82 43.12 -22.03
N THR A 122 25.53 43.68 -23.01
CA THR A 122 26.19 44.98 -23.04
C THR A 122 25.22 46.16 -23.11
N LEU A 123 25.72 47.36 -22.78
CA LEU A 123 25.44 48.70 -23.35
C LEU A 123 25.54 49.72 -22.19
N SER A 124 26.25 50.85 -22.28
CA SER A 124 26.81 51.60 -23.42
C SER A 124 27.96 52.48 -22.92
#